data_AF-A0A926AT03-F1
#
_entry.id   AF-A0A926AT03-F1
#
_cell.length_a   1.000
_cell.length_b   1.000
_cell.length_c   1.000
_cell.angle_alpha   90.00
_cell.angle_beta   90.00
_cell.angle_gamma   90.00
#
_symmetry.space_group_name_H-M   'P 1'
#
loop_
_entity.id
_entity.type
_entity.pdbx_description
1 polymer ?
#
loop_
_entity_poly.entity_id
_entity_poly.type
_entity_poly.pdbx_seq_one_letter_code
_entity_poly.pdbx_strand_id
1 'polypeptide(L)'
;VGVEKDGSDKKINSSTIFEAASLSKPVFAYAVLRLYDRGLIDIDKPLLNYIGTYERFDAKNPNYGKITARMVLRHTTGLSNWGDEKSVGFLFPPDSCFSYSGEGYQFLQKVLEKKLNKSLNDIIQEEVFTPLKMESSSYVWNDKFAAVSSFGNSAEVINRHKNSNAAFSLLTNAQDFSIFLQALIKGVGLKPVTHKMMFEKQSRANRFKSKPRPADKYIDWGLGVGLQQNEHGKSVWHWGDNGSYKCFFMVYPKRNEFLVYFTHSLNGLNITDEIAKLFFGNQTCWVVKWLDYGYKSPVLIKELKAELAKKGYEYAREVVKEKKQKDSKYELSETDLNSLGYSLLQKEEIGKAVEIFKLNVSLFPESWNVYDSYGEALFKHGKKEEAVKMYQKSLELNPKNENAKKALEQILK
;
A
#
# COMPACT_ATOMS: atom_id res chain seq x y z
N VAL A 1 8.95 20.42 -1.14
CA VAL A 1 7.48 20.34 -0.95
C VAL A 1 6.83 20.75 -2.26
N GLY A 2 5.90 19.93 -2.78
CA GLY A 2 5.27 20.11 -4.10
C GLY A 2 4.02 21.00 -4.08
N VAL A 3 3.20 20.90 -5.13
CA VAL A 3 1.92 21.61 -5.30
C VAL A 3 0.75 20.65 -5.10
N GLU A 4 -0.43 21.12 -4.70
CA GLU A 4 -1.59 20.26 -4.40
C GLU A 4 -2.14 19.55 -5.65
N LYS A 5 -1.93 20.17 -6.82
CA LYS A 5 -2.33 19.70 -8.15
C LYS A 5 -1.30 20.18 -9.17
N ASP A 6 -1.01 19.36 -10.18
CA ASP A 6 -0.14 19.78 -11.30
C ASP A 6 -0.69 21.04 -11.99
N GLY A 7 0.19 22.00 -12.25
CA GLY A 7 -0.16 23.31 -12.80
C GLY A 7 -0.84 24.27 -11.82
N SER A 8 -1.01 23.90 -10.55
CA SER A 8 -1.48 24.81 -9.50
C SER A 8 -0.31 25.55 -8.83
N ASP A 9 -0.51 26.83 -8.51
CA ASP A 9 0.40 27.59 -7.64
C ASP A 9 0.24 27.25 -6.15
N LYS A 10 -0.81 26.49 -5.79
CA LYS A 10 -1.11 26.17 -4.40
C LYS A 10 -0.18 25.08 -3.89
N LYS A 11 0.70 25.45 -2.96
CA LYS A 11 1.70 24.56 -2.36
C LYS A 11 1.05 23.61 -1.35
N ILE A 12 1.52 22.36 -1.35
CA ILE A 12 1.24 21.40 -0.26
C ILE A 12 1.82 21.97 1.03
N ASN A 13 1.11 21.80 2.14
CA ASN A 13 1.58 22.11 3.48
C ASN A 13 1.19 20.99 4.47
N SER A 14 1.52 21.17 5.75
CA SER A 14 1.29 20.17 6.79
C SER A 14 -0.18 19.82 7.03
N SER A 15 -1.10 20.69 6.60
CA SER A 15 -2.55 20.53 6.75
C SER A 15 -3.23 19.95 5.50
N THR A 16 -2.50 19.77 4.38
CA THR A 16 -3.04 19.19 3.16
C THR A 16 -3.50 17.74 3.40
N ILE A 17 -4.73 17.42 3.00
CA ILE A 17 -5.34 16.10 3.18
C ILE A 17 -4.88 15.14 2.07
N PHE A 18 -4.53 13.92 2.46
CA PHE A 18 -4.14 12.82 1.59
C PHE A 18 -4.96 11.56 1.93
N GLU A 19 -5.07 10.65 0.96
CA GLU A 19 -5.39 9.27 1.31
C GLU A 19 -4.21 8.65 2.07
N ALA A 20 -4.48 8.18 3.28
CA ALA A 20 -3.51 7.49 4.11
C ALA A 20 -3.40 6.00 3.75
N ALA A 21 -4.24 5.50 2.84
CA ALA A 21 -4.23 4.12 2.39
C ALA A 21 -4.09 3.16 3.59
N SER A 22 -3.14 2.21 3.51
CA SER A 22 -2.90 1.23 4.56
C SER A 22 -2.41 1.78 5.91
N LEU A 23 -2.06 3.06 6.04
CA LEU A 23 -1.87 3.68 7.36
C LEU A 23 -3.17 3.74 8.19
N SER A 24 -4.31 3.48 7.57
CA SER A 24 -5.59 3.17 8.26
C SER A 24 -5.46 2.02 9.26
N LYS A 25 -4.63 1.00 8.98
CA LYS A 25 -4.55 -0.22 9.80
C LYS A 25 -3.97 0.03 11.19
N PRO A 26 -2.83 0.74 11.34
CA PRO A 26 -2.30 1.14 12.64
C PRO A 26 -3.29 1.92 13.51
N VAL A 27 -4.03 2.88 12.92
CA VAL A 27 -5.04 3.67 13.63
C VAL A 27 -6.19 2.77 14.11
N PHE A 28 -6.67 1.88 13.25
CA PHE A 28 -7.69 0.90 13.62
C PHE A 28 -7.20 -0.08 14.70
N ALA A 29 -5.99 -0.61 14.57
CA ALA A 29 -5.38 -1.51 15.54
C ALA A 29 -5.25 -0.84 16.92
N TYR A 30 -4.85 0.43 16.95
CA TYR A 30 -4.80 1.23 18.17
C TYR A 30 -6.17 1.31 18.85
N ALA A 31 -7.24 1.58 18.10
CA ALA A 31 -8.60 1.58 18.62
C ALA A 31 -9.04 0.20 19.15
N VAL A 32 -8.74 -0.89 18.42
CA VAL A 32 -9.03 -2.26 18.88
C VAL A 32 -8.35 -2.57 20.21
N LEU A 33 -7.10 -2.15 20.38
CA LEU A 33 -6.35 -2.40 21.62
C LEU A 33 -6.86 -1.56 22.81
N ARG A 34 -7.36 -0.34 22.57
CA ARG A 34 -8.06 0.46 23.59
C ARG A 34 -9.40 -0.16 24.00
N LEU A 35 -10.14 -0.70 23.04
CA LEU A 35 -11.36 -1.48 23.31
C LEU A 35 -11.04 -2.74 24.12
N TYR A 36 -9.95 -3.43 23.80
CA TYR A 36 -9.44 -4.58 24.55
C TYR A 36 -9.09 -4.22 25.99
N ASP A 37 -8.38 -3.11 26.21
CA ASP A 37 -8.02 -2.66 27.56
C ASP A 37 -9.23 -2.39 28.46
N ARG A 38 -10.35 -1.97 27.87
CA ARG A 38 -11.64 -1.77 28.54
C ARG A 38 -12.53 -3.01 28.59
N GLY A 39 -12.04 -4.16 28.11
CA GLY A 39 -12.79 -5.42 28.11
C GLY A 39 -13.95 -5.47 27.11
N LEU A 40 -14.01 -4.53 26.16
CA LEU A 40 -15.06 -4.50 25.15
C LEU A 40 -14.84 -5.50 24.03
N ILE A 41 -13.61 -5.98 23.82
CA ILE A 41 -13.29 -7.11 22.93
C ILE A 41 -12.22 -7.97 23.59
N ASP A 42 -12.31 -9.28 23.41
CA ASP A 42 -11.25 -10.23 23.69
C ASP A 42 -10.59 -10.56 22.36
N ILE A 43 -9.31 -10.20 22.22
CA ILE A 43 -8.60 -10.33 20.96
C ILE A 43 -8.23 -11.78 20.62
N ASP A 44 -8.35 -12.70 21.58
CA ASP A 44 -8.11 -14.13 21.40
C ASP A 44 -9.41 -14.93 21.24
N LYS A 45 -10.56 -14.29 21.42
CA LYS A 45 -11.87 -14.90 21.13
C LYS A 45 -12.12 -14.96 19.62
N PRO A 46 -12.60 -16.10 19.09
CA PRO A 46 -13.00 -16.18 17.70
C PRO A 46 -14.08 -15.15 17.34
N LEU A 47 -13.87 -14.42 16.25
CA LEU A 47 -14.67 -13.25 15.91
C LEU A 47 -16.14 -13.56 15.61
N LEU A 48 -16.42 -14.74 15.04
CA LEU A 48 -17.80 -15.17 14.80
C LEU A 48 -18.59 -15.40 16.09
N ASN A 49 -17.93 -15.57 17.25
CA ASN A 49 -18.62 -15.66 18.52
C ASN A 49 -19.26 -14.32 18.95
N TYR A 50 -18.96 -13.21 18.26
CA TYR A 50 -19.61 -11.92 18.49
C TYR A 50 -20.78 -11.66 17.55
N ILE A 51 -20.77 -12.23 16.35
CA ILE A 51 -21.71 -11.86 15.28
C ILE A 51 -22.47 -13.03 14.65
N GLY A 52 -22.15 -14.27 15.04
CA GLY A 52 -22.74 -15.52 14.54
C GLY A 52 -22.17 -15.95 13.20
N THR A 53 -22.45 -15.17 12.16
CA THR A 53 -22.07 -15.47 10.77
C THR A 53 -21.46 -14.26 10.08
N TYR A 54 -20.73 -14.52 9.00
CA TYR A 54 -20.23 -13.49 8.10
C TYR A 54 -20.45 -13.97 6.66
N GLU A 55 -21.26 -13.23 5.91
CA GLU A 55 -21.80 -13.65 4.61
C GLU A 55 -20.73 -13.98 3.56
N ARG A 56 -19.55 -13.37 3.66
CA ARG A 56 -18.43 -13.59 2.73
C ARG A 56 -17.61 -14.82 3.05
N PHE A 57 -17.89 -15.52 4.16
CA PHE A 57 -17.23 -16.78 4.51
C PHE A 57 -18.11 -17.97 4.14
N ASP A 58 -17.50 -18.98 3.52
CA ASP A 58 -18.12 -20.28 3.34
C ASP A 58 -18.18 -21.03 4.68
N ALA A 59 -19.40 -21.25 5.20
CA ALA A 59 -19.64 -21.98 6.44
C ALA A 59 -19.21 -23.46 6.39
N LYS A 60 -19.01 -24.03 5.19
CA LYS A 60 -18.49 -25.39 5.03
C LYS A 60 -16.97 -25.47 5.11
N ASN A 61 -16.28 -24.33 5.08
CA ASN A 61 -14.82 -24.32 5.13
C ASN A 61 -14.33 -24.80 6.51
N PRO A 62 -13.34 -25.71 6.59
CA PRO A 62 -12.82 -26.21 7.87
C PRO A 62 -12.14 -25.12 8.72
N ASN A 63 -11.85 -23.95 8.15
CA ASN A 63 -11.31 -22.80 8.87
C ASN A 63 -12.39 -21.80 9.34
N TYR A 64 -13.67 -22.06 9.02
CA TYR A 64 -14.79 -21.25 9.44
C TYR A 64 -14.81 -21.09 10.97
N GLY A 65 -15.02 -19.85 11.43
CA GLY A 65 -15.14 -19.55 12.86
C GLY A 65 -13.84 -19.62 13.68
N LYS A 66 -12.66 -19.73 13.06
CA LYS A 66 -11.38 -19.81 13.80
C LYS A 66 -10.63 -18.48 13.95
N ILE A 67 -10.93 -17.47 13.13
CA ILE A 67 -10.19 -16.20 13.12
C ILE A 67 -10.47 -15.40 14.39
N THR A 68 -9.41 -14.91 15.05
CA THR A 68 -9.47 -13.98 16.20
C THR A 68 -8.99 -12.58 15.79
N ALA A 69 -9.25 -11.57 16.63
CA ALA A 69 -8.73 -10.21 16.37
C ALA A 69 -7.20 -10.18 16.37
N ARG A 70 -6.54 -10.95 17.24
CA ARG A 70 -5.07 -11.05 17.28
C ARG A 70 -4.52 -11.54 15.93
N MET A 71 -5.14 -12.55 15.33
CA MET A 71 -4.77 -13.06 14.01
C MET A 71 -4.94 -12.01 12.91
N VAL A 72 -6.00 -11.18 12.99
CA VAL A 72 -6.20 -10.05 12.07
C VAL A 72 -5.06 -9.03 12.20
N LEU A 73 -4.79 -8.56 13.42
CA LEU A 73 -3.82 -7.51 13.66
C LEU A 73 -2.39 -7.92 13.30
N ARG A 74 -2.07 -9.23 13.39
CA ARG A 74 -0.76 -9.79 13.03
C ARG A 74 -0.68 -10.43 11.64
N HIS A 75 -1.72 -10.28 10.81
CA HIS A 75 -1.83 -10.82 9.46
C HIS A 75 -1.60 -12.34 9.36
N THR A 76 -2.19 -13.11 10.27
CA THR A 76 -2.16 -14.58 10.24
C THR A 76 -3.55 -15.20 10.07
N THR A 77 -4.51 -14.46 9.50
CA THR A 77 -5.89 -14.96 9.31
C THR A 77 -5.99 -16.10 8.29
N GLY A 78 -5.04 -16.20 7.36
CA GLY A 78 -5.14 -17.08 6.21
C GLY A 78 -6.02 -16.57 5.08
N LEU A 79 -6.62 -15.39 5.21
CA LEU A 79 -7.40 -14.77 4.13
C LEU A 79 -6.48 -14.21 3.05
N SER A 80 -6.98 -14.17 1.80
CA SER A 80 -6.35 -13.38 0.74
C SER A 80 -6.30 -11.89 1.12
N ASN A 81 -5.47 -11.12 0.42
CA ASN A 81 -5.39 -9.68 0.71
C ASN A 81 -6.71 -8.96 0.42
N TRP A 82 -7.31 -9.33 -0.70
CA TRP A 82 -8.62 -8.90 -1.19
C TRP A 82 -9.38 -10.11 -1.74
N GLY A 83 -10.69 -10.14 -1.55
CA GLY A 83 -11.64 -11.04 -2.20
C GLY A 83 -12.49 -10.30 -3.23
N ASP A 84 -13.48 -10.99 -3.79
CA ASP A 84 -14.54 -10.34 -4.55
C ASP A 84 -15.64 -9.83 -3.59
N GLU A 85 -16.67 -9.19 -4.14
CA GLU A 85 -17.76 -8.65 -3.32
C GLU A 85 -18.50 -9.73 -2.51
N LYS A 86 -18.56 -10.97 -3.01
CA LYS A 86 -19.40 -12.04 -2.47
C LYS A 86 -18.64 -12.98 -1.55
N SER A 87 -17.33 -13.09 -1.71
CA SER A 87 -16.54 -14.13 -1.06
C SER A 87 -15.10 -13.71 -0.84
N VAL A 88 -14.51 -14.24 0.22
CA VAL A 88 -13.07 -14.17 0.46
C VAL A 88 -12.53 -15.58 0.73
N GLY A 89 -11.46 -15.92 0.00
CA GLY A 89 -10.83 -17.23 0.09
C GLY A 89 -9.84 -17.34 1.24
N PHE A 90 -9.75 -18.53 1.84
CA PHE A 90 -8.64 -18.92 2.70
C PHE A 90 -7.51 -19.47 1.82
N LEU A 91 -6.33 -18.86 1.90
CA LEU A 91 -5.09 -19.33 1.28
C LEU A 91 -4.46 -20.48 2.09
N PHE A 92 -4.65 -20.48 3.41
CA PHE A 92 -4.09 -21.45 4.34
C PHE A 92 -4.85 -21.42 5.69
N PRO A 93 -4.66 -22.40 6.58
CA PRO A 93 -5.30 -22.41 7.88
C PRO A 93 -4.93 -21.18 8.73
N PRO A 94 -5.87 -20.59 9.48
CA PRO A 94 -5.59 -19.49 10.39
C PRO A 94 -4.44 -19.82 11.33
N ASP A 95 -3.61 -18.82 11.56
CA ASP A 95 -2.40 -18.82 12.37
C ASP A 95 -1.21 -19.64 11.87
N SER A 96 -1.32 -20.29 10.71
CA SER A 96 -0.23 -21.11 10.17
C SER A 96 0.91 -20.33 9.51
N CYS A 97 0.64 -19.15 8.95
CA CYS A 97 1.66 -18.26 8.41
C CYS A 97 1.17 -16.82 8.23
N PHE A 98 2.12 -15.92 7.94
CA PHE A 98 1.84 -14.52 7.64
C PHE A 98 1.36 -14.36 6.19
N SER A 99 0.26 -13.64 6.00
CA SER A 99 -0.18 -13.09 4.72
C SER A 99 -0.88 -11.76 4.97
N TYR A 100 -0.29 -10.69 4.44
CA TYR A 100 -0.85 -9.34 4.57
C TYR A 100 -2.28 -9.32 4.00
N SER A 101 -3.23 -8.86 4.81
CA SER A 101 -4.65 -8.95 4.47
C SER A 101 -5.46 -7.74 4.93
N GLY A 102 -5.97 -6.99 3.95
CA GLY A 102 -7.00 -5.98 4.15
C GLY A 102 -8.37 -6.58 4.48
N GLU A 103 -8.68 -7.74 3.92
CA GLU A 103 -9.90 -8.50 4.23
C GLU A 103 -10.03 -8.85 5.71
N GLY A 104 -8.93 -9.26 6.34
CA GLY A 104 -8.93 -9.51 7.79
C GLY A 104 -9.36 -8.27 8.58
N TYR A 105 -8.88 -7.09 8.18
CA TYR A 105 -9.25 -5.82 8.81
C TYR A 105 -10.69 -5.44 8.55
N GLN A 106 -11.19 -5.65 7.33
CA GLN A 106 -12.61 -5.43 7.00
C GLN A 106 -13.53 -6.36 7.79
N PHE A 107 -13.12 -7.62 7.98
CA PHE A 107 -13.87 -8.56 8.82
C PHE A 107 -13.91 -8.11 10.28
N LEU A 108 -12.77 -7.73 10.86
CA LEU A 108 -12.73 -7.21 12.24
C LEU A 108 -13.51 -5.90 12.39
N GLN A 109 -13.47 -5.02 11.38
CA GLN A 109 -14.34 -3.85 11.32
C GLN A 109 -15.80 -4.24 11.44
N LYS A 110 -16.30 -5.17 10.60
CA LYS A 110 -17.71 -5.58 10.61
C LYS A 110 -18.13 -6.19 11.94
N VAL A 111 -17.21 -6.92 12.59
CA VAL A 111 -17.43 -7.47 13.94
C VAL A 111 -17.61 -6.35 14.96
N LEU A 112 -16.73 -5.34 14.96
CA LEU A 112 -16.82 -4.21 15.87
C LEU A 112 -18.05 -3.34 15.60
N GLU A 113 -18.37 -3.06 14.34
CA GLU A 113 -19.55 -2.28 13.96
C GLU A 113 -20.84 -2.93 14.47
N LYS A 114 -21.01 -4.24 14.25
CA LYS A 114 -22.18 -4.98 14.74
C LYS A 114 -22.20 -5.11 16.26
N LYS A 115 -21.05 -5.34 16.89
CA LYS A 115 -20.96 -5.51 18.35
C LYS A 115 -21.23 -4.22 19.12
N LEU A 116 -20.73 -3.10 18.62
CA LEU A 116 -20.83 -1.79 19.27
C LEU A 116 -22.02 -0.98 18.79
N ASN A 117 -22.69 -1.43 17.72
CA ASN A 117 -23.76 -0.71 17.03
C ASN A 117 -23.35 0.71 16.63
N LYS A 118 -22.15 0.83 16.05
CA LYS A 118 -21.53 2.09 15.61
C LYS A 118 -20.86 1.90 14.27
N SER A 119 -20.78 2.96 13.46
CA SER A 119 -19.97 2.91 12.25
C SER A 119 -18.48 2.85 12.60
N LEU A 120 -17.63 2.35 11.69
CA LEU A 120 -16.18 2.43 11.88
C LEU A 120 -15.70 3.87 12.14
N ASN A 121 -16.27 4.85 11.42
CA ASN A 121 -15.85 6.24 11.59
C ASN A 121 -16.13 6.73 13.01
N ASP A 122 -17.30 6.42 13.57
CA ASP A 122 -17.66 6.81 14.94
C ASP A 122 -16.77 6.10 15.98
N ILE A 123 -16.48 4.82 15.78
CA ILE A 123 -15.57 4.06 16.65
C ILE A 123 -14.18 4.74 16.66
N ILE A 124 -13.61 5.07 15.50
CA ILE A 124 -12.29 5.72 15.46
C ILE A 124 -12.35 7.17 15.96
N GLN A 125 -13.45 7.88 15.71
CA GLN A 125 -13.66 9.23 16.24
C GLN A 125 -13.58 9.23 17.78
N GLU A 126 -14.27 8.29 18.42
CA GLU A 126 -14.31 8.16 19.88
C GLU A 126 -12.99 7.62 20.46
N GLU A 127 -12.39 6.63 19.81
CA GLU A 127 -11.20 5.95 20.34
C GLU A 127 -9.90 6.68 20.07
N VAL A 128 -9.82 7.44 18.96
CA VAL A 128 -8.56 8.00 18.47
C VAL A 128 -8.67 9.49 18.17
N PHE A 129 -9.56 9.91 17.27
CA PHE A 129 -9.49 11.28 16.75
C PHE A 129 -9.85 12.33 17.80
N THR A 130 -10.97 12.17 18.51
CA THR A 130 -11.38 13.12 19.56
C THR A 130 -10.40 13.14 20.73
N PRO A 131 -9.98 11.99 21.32
CA PRO A 131 -9.04 12.00 22.45
C PRO A 131 -7.66 12.56 22.09
N LEU A 132 -7.20 12.37 20.85
CA LEU A 132 -5.89 12.82 20.40
C LEU A 132 -5.94 14.18 19.70
N LYS A 133 -7.12 14.77 19.50
CA LYS A 133 -7.31 16.04 18.76
C LYS A 133 -6.83 15.98 17.30
N MET A 134 -7.12 14.88 16.61
CA MET A 134 -6.90 14.73 15.17
C MET A 134 -8.12 15.26 14.39
N GLU A 135 -8.29 16.58 14.37
CA GLU A 135 -9.50 17.25 13.88
C GLU A 135 -9.63 17.25 12.34
N SER A 136 -8.54 16.92 11.64
CA SER A 136 -8.43 16.86 10.17
C SER A 136 -8.33 15.41 9.66
N SER A 137 -8.89 14.46 10.40
CA SER A 137 -8.83 13.02 10.09
C SER A 137 -10.21 12.39 10.05
N SER A 138 -10.46 11.52 9.07
CA SER A 138 -11.75 10.83 8.91
C SER A 138 -11.60 9.57 8.06
N TYR A 139 -12.42 8.54 8.31
CA TYR A 139 -12.51 7.34 7.45
C TYR A 139 -13.56 7.48 6.34
N VAL A 140 -14.31 8.58 6.33
CA VAL A 140 -15.26 8.95 5.28
C VAL A 140 -14.98 10.35 4.78
N TRP A 141 -15.45 10.66 3.57
CA TRP A 141 -15.32 12.01 3.02
C TRP A 141 -16.05 13.04 3.89
N ASN A 142 -15.40 14.19 4.09
CA ASN A 142 -15.97 15.38 4.71
C ASN A 142 -15.81 16.54 3.73
N ASP A 143 -16.87 17.30 3.46
CA ASP A 143 -16.83 18.41 2.50
C ASP A 143 -15.84 19.52 2.89
N LYS A 144 -15.47 19.61 4.18
CA LYS A 144 -14.39 20.49 4.64
C LYS A 144 -13.04 20.16 3.99
N PHE A 145 -12.82 18.93 3.55
CA PHE A 145 -11.58 18.52 2.87
C PHE A 145 -11.49 19.05 1.45
N ALA A 146 -12.60 19.42 0.80
CA ALA A 146 -12.61 19.86 -0.58
C ALA A 146 -11.66 21.04 -0.86
N ALA A 147 -11.45 21.91 0.13
CA ALA A 147 -10.57 23.08 0.01
C ALA A 147 -9.09 22.79 0.31
N VAL A 148 -8.76 21.64 0.90
CA VAL A 148 -7.44 21.36 1.49
C VAL A 148 -6.86 20.00 1.07
N SER A 149 -7.53 19.24 0.22
CA SER A 149 -7.01 17.98 -0.29
C SER A 149 -5.96 18.17 -1.36
N SER A 150 -4.99 17.27 -1.39
CA SER A 150 -4.20 17.02 -2.59
C SER A 150 -5.12 16.45 -3.68
N PHE A 151 -5.05 16.99 -4.89
CA PHE A 151 -5.86 16.55 -6.02
C PHE A 151 -5.07 15.85 -7.13
N GLY A 152 -3.76 15.65 -6.95
CA GLY A 152 -2.92 14.88 -7.88
C GLY A 152 -2.89 15.45 -9.30
N ASN A 153 -2.54 14.62 -10.28
CA ASN A 153 -2.63 14.97 -11.71
C ASN A 153 -4.08 14.76 -12.18
N SER A 154 -4.44 15.39 -13.30
CA SER A 154 -5.80 15.51 -13.90
C SER A 154 -6.62 14.21 -14.08
N ALA A 155 -6.12 13.03 -13.70
CA ALA A 155 -6.79 11.73 -13.82
C ALA A 155 -7.09 10.99 -12.49
N GLU A 156 -6.47 11.34 -11.35
CA GLU A 156 -6.73 10.67 -10.04
C GLU A 156 -7.07 11.67 -8.94
N VAL A 157 -8.37 11.87 -8.74
CA VAL A 157 -8.92 12.68 -7.64
C VAL A 157 -8.90 11.87 -6.35
N ILE A 158 -8.56 12.51 -5.22
CA ILE A 158 -8.70 11.93 -3.89
C ILE A 158 -10.06 11.22 -3.74
N ASN A 159 -10.04 10.01 -3.23
CA ASN A 159 -11.24 9.20 -3.12
C ASN A 159 -12.19 9.79 -2.07
N ARG A 160 -13.38 10.20 -2.53
CA ARG A 160 -14.46 10.68 -1.67
C ARG A 160 -15.23 9.50 -1.09
N HIS A 161 -14.56 8.73 -0.24
CA HIS A 161 -15.12 7.52 0.37
C HIS A 161 -16.47 7.81 1.04
N LYS A 162 -17.56 7.25 0.49
CA LYS A 162 -18.88 7.28 1.13
C LYS A 162 -18.97 6.28 2.28
N ASN A 163 -18.28 5.15 2.13
CA ASN A 163 -18.25 4.07 3.10
C ASN A 163 -16.83 3.91 3.63
N SER A 164 -16.71 3.73 4.94
CA SER A 164 -15.44 3.52 5.62
C SER A 164 -14.95 2.07 5.51
N ASN A 165 -13.64 1.92 5.38
CA ASN A 165 -12.90 0.67 5.41
C ASN A 165 -11.64 0.79 6.27
N ALA A 166 -11.54 -0.07 7.29
CA ALA A 166 -10.46 -0.09 8.28
C ALA A 166 -9.07 -0.29 7.65
N ALA A 167 -9.02 -0.88 6.46
CA ALA A 167 -7.78 -1.22 5.80
C ALA A 167 -7.19 -0.10 4.95
N PHE A 168 -7.97 0.87 4.45
CA PHE A 168 -7.46 1.83 3.46
C PHE A 168 -8.11 3.22 3.37
N SER A 169 -9.26 3.46 4.02
CA SER A 169 -10.07 4.66 3.72
C SER A 169 -9.76 5.91 4.56
N LEU A 170 -8.75 5.87 5.42
CA LEU A 170 -8.36 7.03 6.21
C LEU A 170 -7.93 8.18 5.29
N LEU A 171 -8.55 9.33 5.48
CA LEU A 171 -8.16 10.64 4.98
C LEU A 171 -7.55 11.41 6.14
N THR A 172 -6.34 11.93 5.99
CA THR A 172 -5.62 12.65 7.06
C THR A 172 -4.54 13.54 6.47
N ASN A 173 -3.82 14.27 7.32
CA ASN A 173 -2.65 15.07 6.94
C ASN A 173 -1.43 14.73 7.81
N ALA A 174 -0.28 15.29 7.45
CA ALA A 174 0.97 15.04 8.18
C ALA A 174 0.92 15.53 9.63
N GLN A 175 0.19 16.62 9.90
CA GLN A 175 0.08 17.20 11.24
C GLN A 175 -0.69 16.28 12.19
N ASP A 176 -1.91 15.87 11.84
CA ASP A 176 -2.73 14.96 12.63
C ASP A 176 -2.05 13.60 12.83
N PHE A 177 -1.47 13.06 11.75
CA PHE A 177 -0.81 11.76 11.85
C PHE A 177 0.45 11.83 12.73
N SER A 178 1.13 12.99 12.78
CA SER A 178 2.22 13.20 13.73
C SER A 178 1.74 13.18 15.19
N ILE A 179 0.54 13.70 15.47
CA ILE A 179 -0.08 13.62 16.80
C ILE A 179 -0.37 12.15 17.16
N PHE A 180 -0.93 11.39 16.20
CA PHE A 180 -1.12 9.94 16.38
C PHE A 180 0.20 9.22 16.67
N LEU A 181 1.28 9.50 15.95
CA LEU A 181 2.57 8.85 16.17
C LEU A 181 3.18 9.18 17.54
N GLN A 182 3.02 10.41 18.03
CA GLN A 182 3.41 10.76 19.40
C GLN A 182 2.61 9.95 20.44
N ALA A 183 1.30 9.80 20.24
CA ALA A 183 0.45 8.99 21.10
C ALA A 183 0.81 7.50 21.05
N LEU A 184 1.10 6.99 19.85
CA LEU A 184 1.50 5.61 19.57
C LEU A 184 2.83 5.27 20.26
N ILE A 185 3.84 6.15 20.19
CA ILE A 185 5.13 5.96 20.88
C ILE A 185 4.95 5.96 22.39
N LYS A 186 4.14 6.88 22.93
CA LYS A 186 3.92 7.05 24.37
C LYS A 186 2.90 6.08 24.97
N GLY A 187 2.12 5.38 24.13
CA GLY A 187 1.04 4.49 24.58
C GLY A 187 -0.16 5.21 25.18
N VAL A 188 -0.50 6.42 24.71
CA VAL A 188 -1.51 7.29 25.33
C VAL A 188 -2.91 6.65 25.36
N GLY A 189 -3.33 6.21 26.53
CA GLY A 189 -4.62 5.54 26.75
C GLY A 189 -4.65 4.08 26.35
N LEU A 190 -3.48 3.45 26.20
CA LEU A 190 -3.31 2.00 26.31
C LEU A 190 -2.75 1.66 27.71
N LYS A 191 -3.08 0.49 28.22
CA LYS A 191 -2.38 -0.08 29.39
C LYS A 191 -0.92 -0.35 29.01
N PRO A 192 0.05 -0.20 29.93
CA PRO A 192 1.47 -0.45 29.64
C PRO A 192 1.73 -1.85 29.05
N VAL A 193 1.04 -2.88 29.54
CA VAL A 193 1.14 -4.25 29.02
C VAL A 193 0.65 -4.37 27.59
N THR A 194 -0.42 -3.67 27.23
CA THR A 194 -1.02 -3.70 25.90
C THR A 194 -0.20 -2.91 24.90
N HIS A 195 0.33 -1.75 25.31
CA HIS A 195 1.27 -0.98 24.51
C HIS A 195 2.54 -1.77 24.20
N LYS A 196 3.12 -2.44 25.21
CA LYS A 196 4.26 -3.33 25.03
C LYS A 196 3.94 -4.46 24.05
N MET A 197 2.80 -5.13 24.22
CA MET A 197 2.33 -6.21 23.35
C MET A 197 2.17 -5.77 21.88
N MET A 198 1.68 -4.54 21.64
CA MET A 198 1.51 -3.99 20.30
C MET A 198 2.81 -3.96 19.50
N PHE A 199 3.92 -3.64 20.17
CA PHE A 199 5.23 -3.52 19.56
C PHE A 199 6.07 -4.79 19.67
N GLU A 200 5.64 -5.82 20.40
CA GLU A 200 6.34 -7.10 20.45
C GLU A 200 6.13 -7.93 19.18
N LYS A 201 7.07 -8.82 18.89
CA LYS A 201 6.97 -9.74 17.75
C LYS A 201 5.76 -10.66 17.95
N GLN A 202 4.76 -10.55 17.08
CA GLN A 202 3.58 -11.40 17.07
C GLN A 202 3.66 -12.48 15.99
N SER A 203 4.29 -12.17 14.85
CA SER A 203 4.51 -13.10 13.75
C SER A 203 5.77 -12.71 12.95
N ARG A 204 6.35 -13.67 12.21
CA ARG A 204 7.38 -13.36 11.20
C ARG A 204 6.70 -12.91 9.92
N ALA A 205 7.09 -11.76 9.39
CA ALA A 205 6.51 -11.22 8.16
C ALA A 205 7.23 -11.77 6.91
N ASN A 206 7.15 -13.08 6.71
CA ASN A 206 7.69 -13.73 5.50
C ASN A 206 6.72 -13.53 4.34
N ARG A 207 6.94 -12.50 3.52
CA ARG A 207 6.00 -12.08 2.47
C ARG A 207 5.74 -13.16 1.41
N PHE A 208 6.75 -13.98 1.10
CA PHE A 208 6.66 -15.08 0.15
C PHE A 208 7.30 -16.33 0.72
N LYS A 209 6.51 -17.18 1.40
CA LYS A 209 7.03 -18.39 2.05
C LYS A 209 7.79 -19.33 1.09
N SER A 210 7.36 -19.40 -0.17
CA SER A 210 8.02 -20.19 -1.22
C SER A 210 9.24 -19.51 -1.84
N LYS A 211 9.47 -18.21 -1.56
CA LYS A 211 10.58 -17.42 -2.09
C LYS A 211 11.13 -16.49 -0.99
N PRO A 212 11.80 -17.03 0.04
CA PRO A 212 12.32 -16.24 1.13
C PRO A 212 13.34 -15.22 0.62
N ARG A 213 13.26 -14.00 1.12
CA ARG A 213 14.15 -12.89 0.73
C ARG A 213 15.09 -12.53 1.88
N PRO A 214 16.30 -11.99 1.59
CA PRO A 214 17.24 -11.58 2.63
C PRO A 214 16.67 -10.58 3.65
N ALA A 215 15.68 -9.76 3.26
CA ALA A 215 15.04 -8.81 4.16
C ALA A 215 14.08 -9.48 5.16
N ASP A 216 13.50 -10.65 4.84
CA ASP A 216 12.46 -11.28 5.66
C ASP A 216 12.95 -11.61 7.08
N LYS A 217 14.25 -11.96 7.25
CA LYS A 217 14.83 -12.24 8.59
C LYS A 217 14.89 -11.03 9.52
N TYR A 218 14.74 -9.81 9.00
CA TYR A 218 14.79 -8.57 9.77
C TYR A 218 13.41 -7.94 9.97
N ILE A 219 12.36 -8.57 9.44
CA ILE A 219 11.02 -8.01 9.38
C ILE A 219 10.06 -8.95 10.11
N ASP A 220 9.51 -8.42 11.20
CA ASP A 220 8.47 -9.05 11.99
C ASP A 220 7.20 -8.20 11.94
N TRP A 221 6.10 -8.72 12.45
CA TRP A 221 4.86 -7.96 12.60
C TRP A 221 4.43 -7.93 14.08
N GLY A 222 3.97 -6.77 14.52
CA GLY A 222 3.35 -6.55 15.83
C GLY A 222 1.84 -6.71 15.76
N LEU A 223 1.10 -5.96 16.56
CA LEU A 223 -0.36 -5.83 16.40
C LEU A 223 -0.67 -4.56 15.62
N GLY A 224 -0.86 -4.71 14.32
CA GLY A 224 -1.21 -3.64 13.39
C GLY A 224 -0.06 -2.76 12.89
N VAL A 225 1.18 -3.14 13.21
CA VAL A 225 2.38 -2.42 12.80
C VAL A 225 3.48 -3.39 12.37
N GLY A 226 4.26 -2.99 11.38
CA GLY A 226 5.50 -3.68 11.01
C GLY A 226 6.60 -3.40 12.02
N LEU A 227 7.48 -4.37 12.21
CA LEU A 227 8.66 -4.27 13.07
C LEU A 227 9.90 -4.53 12.24
N GLN A 228 10.93 -3.71 12.41
CA GLN A 228 12.24 -3.92 11.81
C GLN A 228 13.31 -3.90 12.90
N GLN A 229 14.35 -4.71 12.71
CA GLN A 229 15.60 -4.60 13.46
C GLN A 229 16.75 -4.25 12.52
N ASN A 230 17.49 -3.18 12.81
CA ASN A 230 18.70 -2.78 12.09
C ASN A 230 19.80 -2.26 13.05
N GLU A 231 20.79 -1.57 12.50
CA GLU A 231 21.95 -1.02 13.23
C GLU A 231 21.56 0.04 14.27
N HIS A 232 20.42 0.72 14.07
CA HIS A 232 19.89 1.74 14.99
C HIS A 232 18.90 1.16 16.02
N GLY A 233 18.71 -0.15 16.01
CA GLY A 233 17.81 -0.84 16.92
C GLY A 233 16.48 -1.23 16.27
N LYS A 234 15.48 -1.42 17.13
CA LYS A 234 14.13 -1.78 16.71
C LYS A 234 13.33 -0.55 16.32
N SER A 235 12.79 -0.54 15.10
CA SER A 235 11.82 0.44 14.65
C SER A 235 10.45 -0.18 14.41
N VAL A 236 9.41 0.65 14.51
CA VAL A 236 8.02 0.31 14.22
C VAL A 236 7.58 1.13 13.02
N TRP A 237 6.90 0.53 12.06
CA TRP A 237 6.64 1.16 10.77
C TRP A 237 5.35 0.69 10.13
N HIS A 238 4.87 1.43 9.15
CA HIS A 238 3.83 0.99 8.22
C HIS A 238 3.91 1.80 6.91
N TRP A 239 3.36 1.26 5.83
CA TRP A 239 3.24 1.95 4.55
C TRP A 239 1.79 2.02 4.09
N GLY A 240 1.52 2.92 3.15
CA GLY A 240 0.26 3.08 2.46
C GLY A 240 0.46 3.21 0.96
N ASP A 241 -0.42 2.54 0.22
CA ASP A 241 -0.47 2.56 -1.24
C ASP A 241 -1.92 2.48 -1.69
N ASN A 242 -2.43 3.58 -2.23
CA ASN A 242 -3.68 3.69 -2.97
C ASN A 242 -3.38 4.38 -4.31
N GLY A 243 -2.72 3.68 -5.24
CA GLY A 243 -2.41 4.25 -6.55
C GLY A 243 -1.40 5.39 -6.44
N SER A 244 -1.72 6.59 -6.93
CA SER A 244 -0.83 7.75 -6.76
C SER A 244 -0.67 8.19 -5.30
N TYR A 245 -1.59 7.87 -4.40
CA TYR A 245 -1.43 8.21 -2.98
C TYR A 245 -0.55 7.19 -2.27
N LYS A 246 0.65 7.62 -1.89
CA LYS A 246 1.59 6.82 -1.11
C LYS A 246 1.98 7.54 0.17
N CYS A 247 2.15 6.78 1.23
CA CYS A 247 2.59 7.30 2.51
C CYS A 247 3.36 6.25 3.30
N PHE A 248 4.13 6.72 4.26
CA PHE A 248 4.97 5.87 5.08
C PHE A 248 5.21 6.52 6.43
N PHE A 249 5.31 5.70 7.48
CA PHE A 249 5.94 6.14 8.71
C PHE A 249 6.94 5.12 9.22
N MET A 250 7.91 5.63 9.98
CA MET A 250 8.80 4.85 10.84
C MET A 250 9.00 5.59 12.15
N VAL A 251 9.00 4.85 13.26
CA VAL A 251 9.30 5.37 14.59
C VAL A 251 10.39 4.54 15.24
N TYR A 252 11.27 5.20 16.01
CA TYR A 252 12.21 4.56 16.93
C TYR A 252 11.77 4.90 18.36
N PRO A 253 10.95 4.06 19.02
CA PRO A 253 10.32 4.41 20.29
C PRO A 253 11.32 4.76 21.40
N LYS A 254 12.47 4.06 21.45
CA LYS A 254 13.53 4.32 22.44
C LYS A 254 14.21 5.68 22.28
N ARG A 255 14.18 6.26 21.07
CA ARG A 255 14.75 7.58 20.76
C ARG A 255 13.69 8.69 20.80
N ASN A 256 12.41 8.32 20.91
CA ASN A 256 11.28 9.24 20.76
C ASN A 256 11.34 10.05 19.44
N GLU A 257 11.78 9.39 18.37
CA GLU A 257 11.88 9.97 17.03
C GLU A 257 10.91 9.28 16.07
N PHE A 258 10.28 10.05 15.19
CA PHE A 258 9.45 9.52 14.12
C PHE A 258 9.56 10.33 12.84
N LEU A 259 9.36 9.64 11.73
CA LEU A 259 9.21 10.19 10.39
C LEU A 259 7.84 9.74 9.87
N VAL A 260 7.08 10.68 9.32
CA VAL A 260 5.89 10.39 8.51
C VAL A 260 5.89 11.28 7.29
N TYR A 261 5.47 10.75 6.16
CA TYR A 261 5.24 11.55 4.97
C TYR A 261 4.08 11.00 4.14
N PHE A 262 3.50 11.90 3.35
CA PHE A 262 2.43 11.63 2.40
C PHE A 262 2.81 12.20 1.04
N THR A 263 2.42 11.50 -0.01
CA THR A 263 2.69 11.88 -1.40
C THR A 263 1.49 11.53 -2.26
N HIS A 264 1.37 12.23 -3.38
CA HIS A 264 0.44 11.92 -4.47
C HIS A 264 1.20 11.51 -5.76
N SER A 265 2.23 10.68 -5.63
CA SER A 265 3.02 10.16 -6.76
C SER A 265 3.08 8.64 -6.73
N LEU A 266 2.99 8.00 -7.91
CA LEU A 266 3.19 6.54 -8.04
C LEU A 266 4.57 6.10 -7.51
N ASN A 267 5.56 7.00 -7.57
CA ASN A 267 6.92 6.77 -7.09
C ASN A 267 7.13 7.19 -5.63
N GLY A 268 6.06 7.55 -4.89
CA GLY A 268 6.15 8.14 -3.56
C GLY A 268 6.83 7.26 -2.49
N LEU A 269 6.88 5.95 -2.67
CA LEU A 269 7.63 5.04 -1.78
C LEU A 269 9.11 4.90 -2.17
N ASN A 270 9.52 5.31 -3.37
CA ASN A 270 10.90 5.15 -3.84
C ASN A 270 11.87 6.05 -3.07
N ILE A 271 11.37 7.17 -2.52
CA ILE A 271 12.15 8.11 -1.71
C ILE A 271 12.31 7.67 -0.25
N THR A 272 11.67 6.57 0.18
CA THR A 272 11.64 6.15 1.60
C THR A 272 13.04 5.95 2.16
N ASP A 273 13.94 5.26 1.43
CA ASP A 273 15.28 4.94 1.92
C ASP A 273 16.14 6.20 2.07
N GLU A 274 16.05 7.13 1.12
CA GLU A 274 16.78 8.40 1.16
C GLU A 274 16.28 9.30 2.30
N ILE A 275 14.97 9.48 2.45
CA ILE A 275 14.40 10.30 3.54
C ILE A 275 14.72 9.68 4.91
N ALA A 276 14.60 8.36 5.04
CA ALA A 276 14.94 7.68 6.29
C ALA A 276 16.42 7.88 6.67
N LYS A 277 17.34 7.79 5.69
CA LYS A 277 18.77 8.05 5.90
C LYS A 277 19.05 9.50 6.28
N LEU A 278 18.39 10.45 5.62
CA LEU A 278 18.54 11.88 5.94
C LEU A 278 18.05 12.19 7.36
N PHE A 279 16.95 11.58 7.79
CA PHE A 279 16.33 11.90 9.08
C PHE A 279 16.95 11.13 10.26
N PHE A 280 17.12 9.81 10.17
CA PHE A 280 17.62 9.00 11.28
C PHE A 280 19.13 8.69 11.20
N GLY A 281 19.79 9.07 10.10
CA GLY A 281 21.19 8.75 9.80
C GLY A 281 21.36 7.50 8.92
N ASN A 282 22.60 7.25 8.49
CA ASN A 282 22.92 6.09 7.65
C ASN A 282 22.60 4.77 8.37
N GLN A 283 21.76 3.95 7.72
CA GLN A 283 21.26 2.69 8.26
C GLN A 283 20.74 1.80 7.15
N THR A 284 20.57 0.50 7.44
CA THR A 284 19.84 -0.38 6.55
C THR A 284 18.34 -0.21 6.75
N CYS A 285 17.62 0.20 5.70
CA CYS A 285 16.16 0.23 5.67
C CYS A 285 15.60 -1.10 5.13
N TRP A 286 15.60 -2.15 5.97
CA TRP A 286 15.13 -3.49 5.59
C TRP A 286 13.69 -3.51 5.10
N VAL A 287 12.84 -2.62 5.62
CA VAL A 287 11.46 -2.45 5.20
C VAL A 287 11.37 -2.07 3.73
N VAL A 288 12.22 -1.17 3.21
CA VAL A 288 12.20 -0.80 1.79
C VAL A 288 12.57 -2.01 0.93
N LYS A 289 13.60 -2.77 1.34
CA LYS A 289 13.99 -4.02 0.68
C LYS A 289 12.91 -5.10 0.76
N TRP A 290 12.15 -5.13 1.85
CA TRP A 290 11.05 -6.08 2.06
C TRP A 290 9.79 -5.69 1.29
N LEU A 291 9.50 -4.40 1.18
CA LEU A 291 8.40 -3.88 0.40
C LEU A 291 8.67 -4.00 -1.10
N ASP A 292 9.95 -4.00 -1.51
CA ASP A 292 10.35 -4.11 -2.92
C ASP A 292 9.66 -3.03 -3.78
N TYR A 293 9.44 -1.83 -3.20
CA TYR A 293 9.00 -0.64 -3.92
C TYR A 293 10.23 0.10 -4.48
N GLY A 294 10.09 0.58 -5.72
CA GLY A 294 11.16 1.22 -6.47
C GLY A 294 11.73 0.31 -7.56
N TYR A 295 12.69 0.85 -8.30
CA TYR A 295 13.44 0.05 -9.26
C TYR A 295 14.29 -0.97 -8.49
N LYS A 296 14.16 -2.26 -8.81
CA LYS A 296 15.06 -3.34 -8.36
C LYS A 296 16.50 -3.06 -8.74
N SER A 297 16.69 -2.43 -9.89
CA SER A 297 17.97 -2.07 -10.47
C SER A 297 18.04 -0.55 -10.74
N PRO A 298 18.08 0.30 -9.70
CA PRO A 298 17.98 1.76 -9.85
C PRO A 298 19.15 2.34 -10.64
N VAL A 299 20.34 1.76 -10.53
CA VAL A 299 21.51 2.12 -11.34
C VAL A 299 21.27 1.84 -12.81
N LEU A 300 20.79 0.63 -13.15
CA LEU A 300 20.53 0.25 -14.54
C LEU A 300 19.42 1.12 -15.16
N ILE A 301 18.39 1.47 -14.39
CA ILE A 301 17.34 2.38 -14.87
C ILE A 301 17.86 3.81 -15.05
N LYS A 302 18.71 4.30 -14.14
CA LYS A 302 19.36 5.61 -14.31
C LYS A 302 20.21 5.63 -15.58
N GLU A 303 21.01 4.60 -15.81
CA GLU A 303 21.84 4.48 -17.01
C GLU A 303 21.01 4.34 -18.29
N LEU A 304 19.96 3.52 -18.27
CA LEU A 304 19.03 3.37 -19.38
C LEU A 304 18.45 4.73 -19.76
N LYS A 305 17.90 5.46 -18.79
CA LYS A 305 17.35 6.80 -19.02
C LYS A 305 18.39 7.76 -19.60
N ALA A 306 19.62 7.73 -19.10
CA ALA A 306 20.69 8.60 -19.59
C ALA A 306 21.04 8.30 -21.06
N GLU A 307 21.08 7.02 -21.46
CA GLU A 307 21.33 6.65 -22.85
C GLU A 307 20.13 6.93 -23.76
N LEU A 308 18.90 6.66 -23.31
CA LEU A 308 17.69 6.99 -24.07
C LEU A 308 17.49 8.50 -24.25
N ALA A 309 17.92 9.31 -23.28
CA ALA A 309 17.91 10.76 -23.43
C ALA A 309 18.86 11.25 -24.54
N LYS A 310 19.92 10.49 -24.84
CA LYS A 310 20.87 10.80 -25.93
C LYS A 310 20.42 10.25 -27.28
N LYS A 311 19.96 8.99 -27.31
CA LYS A 311 19.66 8.27 -28.56
C LYS A 311 18.22 8.40 -29.03
N GLY A 312 17.27 8.62 -28.13
CA GLY A 312 15.84 8.47 -28.38
C GLY A 312 15.26 7.23 -27.68
N TYR A 313 13.97 7.30 -27.36
CA TYR A 313 13.26 6.23 -26.63
C TYR A 313 12.81 5.10 -27.57
N GLU A 314 12.59 5.41 -28.84
CA GLU A 314 12.33 4.47 -29.92
C GLU A 314 13.46 3.45 -30.13
N TYR A 315 14.68 3.77 -29.67
CA TYR A 315 15.85 2.89 -29.70
C TYR A 315 16.04 2.09 -28.41
N ALA A 316 15.02 1.98 -27.56
CA ALA A 316 15.16 1.37 -26.24
C ALA A 316 15.60 -0.09 -26.29
N ARG A 317 15.15 -0.83 -27.30
CA ARG A 317 15.55 -2.24 -27.49
C ARG A 317 17.02 -2.36 -27.91
N GLU A 318 17.47 -1.50 -28.80
CA GLU A 318 18.86 -1.43 -29.27
C GLU A 318 19.79 -1.06 -28.11
N VAL A 319 19.44 -0.04 -27.33
CA VAL A 319 20.22 0.37 -26.15
C VAL A 319 20.38 -0.77 -25.15
N VAL A 320 19.29 -1.48 -24.84
CA VAL A 320 19.34 -2.62 -23.92
C VAL A 320 20.17 -3.76 -24.50
N LYS A 321 20.05 -4.04 -25.81
CA LYS A 321 20.84 -5.06 -26.50
C LYS A 321 22.34 -4.74 -26.46
N GLU A 322 22.73 -3.50 -26.77
CA GLU A 322 24.13 -3.05 -26.72
C GLU A 322 24.70 -3.13 -25.30
N LYS A 323 23.93 -2.70 -24.28
CA LYS A 323 24.34 -2.79 -22.88
C LYS A 323 24.53 -4.25 -22.45
N LYS A 324 23.60 -5.14 -22.82
CA LYS A 324 23.69 -6.58 -22.51
C LYS A 324 24.84 -7.30 -23.23
N GLN A 325 25.23 -6.82 -24.42
CA GLN A 325 26.42 -7.31 -25.11
C GLN A 325 27.72 -6.91 -24.40
N LYS A 326 27.77 -5.70 -23.84
CA LYS A 326 28.95 -5.20 -23.10
C LYS A 326 29.06 -5.78 -21.69
N ASP A 327 27.92 -5.97 -21.03
CA ASP A 327 27.84 -6.59 -19.72
C ASP A 327 26.73 -7.64 -19.73
N SER A 328 27.13 -8.91 -19.71
CA SER A 328 26.19 -10.04 -19.71
C SER A 328 25.29 -10.08 -18.47
N LYS A 329 25.65 -9.35 -17.39
CA LYS A 329 24.85 -9.20 -16.17
C LYS A 329 23.87 -8.03 -16.25
N TYR A 330 23.86 -7.26 -17.35
CA TYR A 330 22.89 -6.19 -17.55
C TYR A 330 21.49 -6.78 -17.77
N GLU A 331 20.72 -6.83 -16.69
CA GLU A 331 19.38 -7.39 -16.66
C GLU A 331 18.41 -6.41 -16.02
N LEU A 332 17.49 -5.90 -16.85
CA LEU A 332 16.39 -5.06 -16.41
C LEU A 332 15.25 -5.95 -15.90
N SER A 333 14.48 -5.45 -14.94
CA SER A 333 13.31 -6.16 -14.42
C SER A 333 12.03 -5.68 -15.09
N GLU A 334 11.04 -6.57 -15.21
CA GLU A 334 9.70 -6.23 -15.72
C GLU A 334 9.10 -5.06 -14.92
N THR A 335 9.18 -5.16 -13.59
CA THR A 335 8.66 -4.17 -12.64
C THR A 335 9.32 -2.82 -12.82
N ASP A 336 10.62 -2.81 -13.12
CA ASP A 336 11.38 -1.57 -13.27
C ASP A 336 10.98 -0.84 -14.55
N LEU A 337 10.86 -1.57 -15.66
CA LEU A 337 10.39 -1.02 -16.92
C LEU A 337 8.94 -0.55 -16.81
N ASN A 338 8.09 -1.29 -16.10
CA ASN A 338 6.72 -0.88 -15.86
C ASN A 338 6.67 0.45 -15.09
N SER A 339 7.43 0.54 -14.00
CA SER A 339 7.52 1.75 -13.16
C SER A 339 8.08 2.94 -13.94
N LEU A 340 9.04 2.71 -14.84
CA LEU A 340 9.57 3.74 -15.73
C LEU A 340 8.52 4.21 -16.74
N GLY A 341 7.79 3.28 -17.37
CA GLY A 341 6.72 3.59 -18.32
C GLY A 341 5.62 4.45 -17.67
N TYR A 342 5.14 4.05 -16.50
CA TYR A 342 4.14 4.82 -15.76
C TYR A 342 4.69 6.18 -15.30
N SER A 343 5.95 6.26 -14.88
CA SER A 343 6.59 7.54 -14.56
C SER A 343 6.63 8.49 -15.76
N LEU A 344 6.72 8.00 -16.99
CA LEU A 344 6.70 8.82 -18.20
C LEU A 344 5.27 9.23 -18.57
N LEU A 345 4.28 8.33 -18.44
CA LEU A 345 2.87 8.67 -18.62
C LEU A 345 2.43 9.81 -17.69
N GLN A 346 2.88 9.78 -16.43
CA GLN A 346 2.58 10.84 -15.46
C GLN A 346 3.12 12.22 -15.86
N LYS A 347 4.24 12.25 -16.57
CA LYS A 347 4.85 13.48 -17.09
C LYS A 347 4.28 13.91 -18.44
N GLU A 348 3.21 13.25 -18.90
CA GLU A 348 2.62 13.42 -20.23
C GLU A 348 3.62 13.13 -21.38
N GLU A 349 4.71 12.42 -21.09
CA GLU A 349 5.69 11.97 -22.07
C GLU A 349 5.21 10.67 -22.74
N ILE A 350 3.98 10.70 -23.28
CA ILE A 350 3.24 9.50 -23.70
C ILE A 350 3.99 8.66 -24.73
N GLY A 351 4.58 9.30 -25.75
CA GLY A 351 5.35 8.59 -26.78
C GLY A 351 6.55 7.83 -26.20
N LYS A 352 7.24 8.40 -25.21
CA LYS A 352 8.36 7.73 -24.54
C LYS A 352 7.88 6.56 -23.68
N ALA A 353 6.74 6.72 -23.00
CA ALA A 353 6.14 5.65 -22.23
C ALA A 353 5.77 4.44 -23.11
N VAL A 354 5.14 4.69 -24.27
CA VAL A 354 4.82 3.67 -25.27
C VAL A 354 6.05 2.83 -25.63
N GLU A 355 7.19 3.48 -25.92
CA GLU A 355 8.42 2.74 -26.27
C GLU A 355 9.02 1.96 -25.08
N ILE A 356 8.91 2.45 -23.84
CA ILE A 356 9.32 1.70 -22.65
C ILE A 356 8.43 0.48 -22.40
N PHE A 357 7.11 0.61 -22.55
CA PHE A 357 6.20 -0.53 -22.39
C PHE A 357 6.37 -1.55 -23.52
N LYS A 358 6.61 -1.10 -24.75
CA LYS A 358 6.98 -1.95 -25.87
C LYS A 358 8.29 -2.71 -25.62
N LEU A 359 9.30 -2.04 -25.05
CA LEU A 359 10.52 -2.70 -24.57
C LEU A 359 10.17 -3.78 -23.52
N ASN A 360 9.30 -3.45 -22.56
CA ASN A 360 8.89 -4.39 -21.50
C ASN A 360 8.24 -5.65 -22.08
N VAL A 361 7.29 -5.49 -23.02
CA VAL A 361 6.69 -6.60 -23.78
C VAL A 361 7.75 -7.43 -24.50
N SER A 362 8.76 -6.80 -25.09
CA SER A 362 9.81 -7.52 -25.82
C SER A 362 10.73 -8.37 -24.91
N LEU A 363 10.88 -7.98 -23.64
CA LEU A 363 11.73 -8.69 -22.67
C LEU A 363 10.95 -9.71 -21.84
N PHE A 364 9.65 -9.50 -21.64
CA PHE A 364 8.78 -10.34 -20.79
C PHE A 364 7.47 -10.74 -21.50
N PRO A 365 7.54 -11.40 -22.67
CA PRO A 365 6.36 -11.68 -23.51
C PRO A 365 5.34 -12.65 -22.87
N GLU A 366 5.67 -13.31 -21.77
CA GLU A 366 4.76 -14.23 -21.08
C GLU A 366 4.01 -13.56 -19.91
N SER A 367 4.31 -12.29 -19.60
CA SER A 367 3.63 -11.57 -18.51
C SER A 367 2.38 -10.86 -19.03
N TRP A 368 1.20 -11.22 -18.53
CA TRP A 368 -0.03 -10.52 -18.88
C TRP A 368 -0.01 -9.02 -18.52
N ASN A 369 0.76 -8.66 -17.48
CA ASN A 369 0.85 -7.31 -16.94
C ASN A 369 1.55 -6.35 -17.92
N VAL A 370 2.57 -6.82 -18.67
CA VAL A 370 3.26 -5.93 -19.63
C VAL A 370 2.36 -5.55 -20.82
N TYR A 371 1.45 -6.43 -21.22
CA TYR A 371 0.46 -6.12 -22.25
C TYR A 371 -0.64 -5.19 -21.73
N ASP A 372 -1.07 -5.37 -20.48
CA ASP A 372 -2.05 -4.48 -19.83
C ASP A 372 -1.53 -3.04 -19.79
N SER A 373 -0.33 -2.85 -19.26
CA SER A 373 0.30 -1.53 -19.15
C SER A 373 0.65 -0.92 -20.52
N TYR A 374 1.04 -1.75 -21.50
CA TYR A 374 1.28 -1.25 -22.86
C TYR A 374 -0.02 -0.82 -23.56
N GLY A 375 -1.10 -1.58 -23.40
CA GLY A 375 -2.43 -1.23 -23.89
C GLY A 375 -2.91 0.12 -23.34
N GLU A 376 -2.69 0.37 -22.05
CA GLU A 376 -3.02 1.65 -21.42
C GLU A 376 -2.27 2.83 -22.04
N ALA A 377 -0.96 2.68 -22.24
CA ALA A 377 -0.14 3.71 -22.86
C ALA A 377 -0.54 3.98 -24.31
N LEU A 378 -0.81 2.94 -25.09
CA LEU A 378 -1.29 3.06 -26.48
C LEU A 378 -2.64 3.76 -26.56
N PHE A 379 -3.57 3.43 -25.66
CA PHE A 379 -4.87 4.07 -25.61
C PHE A 379 -4.75 5.56 -25.30
N LYS A 380 -3.93 5.93 -24.30
CA LYS A 380 -3.60 7.33 -23.98
C LYS A 380 -2.90 8.05 -25.14
N HIS A 381 -2.15 7.32 -25.97
CA HIS A 381 -1.51 7.85 -27.17
C HIS A 381 -2.45 7.98 -28.38
N GLY A 382 -3.73 7.57 -28.26
CA GLY A 382 -4.72 7.62 -29.34
C GLY A 382 -4.69 6.39 -30.27
N LYS A 383 -3.85 5.38 -29.98
CA LYS A 383 -3.70 4.16 -30.78
C LYS A 383 -4.69 3.08 -30.35
N LYS A 384 -5.99 3.34 -30.52
CA LYS A 384 -7.07 2.49 -30.01
C LYS A 384 -6.99 1.04 -30.48
N GLU A 385 -6.78 0.81 -31.78
CA GLU A 385 -6.73 -0.54 -32.34
C GLU A 385 -5.55 -1.37 -31.80
N GLU A 386 -4.39 -0.74 -31.65
CA GLU A 386 -3.21 -1.39 -31.05
C GLU A 386 -3.45 -1.67 -29.56
N ALA A 387 -4.08 -0.73 -28.84
CA ALA A 387 -4.43 -0.91 -27.43
C ALA A 387 -5.36 -2.10 -27.21
N VAL A 388 -6.41 -2.25 -28.05
CA VAL A 388 -7.33 -3.40 -27.99
C VAL A 388 -6.58 -4.72 -28.14
N LYS A 389 -5.65 -4.82 -29.10
CA LYS A 389 -4.84 -6.03 -29.28
C LYS A 389 -4.01 -6.37 -28.04
N MET A 390 -3.44 -5.36 -27.38
CA MET A 390 -2.65 -5.58 -26.16
C MET A 390 -3.53 -6.04 -24.99
N TYR A 391 -4.69 -5.41 -24.77
CA TYR A 391 -5.61 -5.85 -23.71
C TYR A 391 -6.18 -7.26 -23.96
N GLN A 392 -6.48 -7.61 -25.20
CA GLN A 392 -6.85 -8.97 -25.58
C GLN A 392 -5.73 -9.95 -25.25
N LYS A 393 -4.48 -9.62 -25.60
CA LYS A 393 -3.32 -10.47 -25.27
C LYS A 393 -3.12 -10.63 -23.77
N SER A 394 -3.34 -9.56 -23.00
CA SER A 394 -3.34 -9.61 -21.54
C SER A 394 -4.37 -10.60 -20.99
N LEU A 395 -5.60 -10.59 -21.53
CA LEU A 395 -6.67 -11.51 -21.14
C LEU A 395 -6.44 -12.96 -21.60
N GLU A 396 -5.78 -13.18 -22.74
CA GLU A 396 -5.34 -14.53 -23.15
C GLU A 396 -4.39 -15.13 -22.11
N LEU A 397 -3.43 -14.33 -21.62
CA LEU A 397 -2.45 -14.77 -20.63
C LEU A 397 -3.03 -14.83 -19.21
N ASN A 398 -3.99 -13.96 -18.88
CA ASN A 398 -4.70 -13.94 -17.61
C ASN A 398 -6.18 -13.54 -17.78
N PRO A 399 -7.09 -14.52 -17.92
CA PRO A 399 -8.52 -14.26 -18.07
C PRO A 399 -9.20 -13.53 -16.89
N LYS A 400 -8.50 -13.42 -15.74
CA LYS A 400 -8.98 -12.72 -14.53
C LYS A 400 -8.49 -11.28 -14.42
N ASN A 401 -7.81 -10.73 -15.44
CA ASN A 401 -7.41 -9.34 -15.43
C ASN A 401 -8.62 -8.40 -15.60
N GLU A 402 -9.19 -7.96 -14.49
CA GLU A 402 -10.34 -7.04 -14.48
C GLU A 402 -10.02 -5.65 -15.06
N ASN A 403 -8.76 -5.21 -15.05
CA ASN A 403 -8.37 -3.93 -15.64
C ASN A 403 -8.53 -3.97 -17.17
N ALA A 404 -7.96 -5.00 -17.81
CA ALA A 404 -8.08 -5.19 -19.26
C ALA A 404 -9.54 -5.34 -19.71
N LYS A 405 -10.39 -6.03 -18.94
CA LYS A 405 -11.84 -6.14 -19.23
C LYS A 405 -12.50 -4.76 -19.27
N LYS A 406 -12.31 -3.97 -18.21
CA LYS A 406 -12.86 -2.62 -18.11
C LYS A 406 -12.33 -1.69 -19.20
N ALA A 407 -11.05 -1.78 -19.52
CA ALA A 407 -10.44 -0.99 -20.58
C ALA A 407 -11.04 -1.33 -21.96
N LEU A 408 -11.22 -2.61 -22.29
CA LEU A 408 -11.87 -3.02 -23.53
C LEU A 408 -13.33 -2.55 -23.61
N GLU A 409 -14.09 -2.69 -22.53
CA GLU A 409 -15.45 -2.17 -22.45
C GLU A 409 -15.51 -0.64 -22.67
N GLN A 410 -14.49 0.09 -22.22
CA GLN A 410 -14.39 1.54 -22.43
C GLN A 410 -14.00 1.89 -23.86
N ILE A 411 -13.09 1.13 -24.49
CA ILE A 411 -12.59 1.43 -25.84
C ILE A 411 -13.62 1.09 -26.93
N LEU A 412 -14.41 0.03 -26.70
CA LEU A 412 -15.37 -0.53 -27.66
C LEU A 412 -16.77 0.10 -27.56
N LYS A 413 -17.00 0.95 -26.56
CA LYS A 413 -18.14 1.87 -26.51
C LYS A 413 -17.85 3.09 -27.36
#